data_AF-A0A934EAJ5-F1
#
_entry.id   AF-A0A934EAJ5-F1
#
_cell.length_a   1.000
_cell.length_b   1.000
_cell.length_c   1.000
_cell.angle_alpha   90.00
_cell.angle_beta   90.00
_cell.angle_gamma   90.00
#
_symmetry.space_group_name_H-M   'P 1'
#
loop_
_entity.id
_entity.type
_entity.pdbx_description
1 polymer ?
#
loop_
_entity_poly.entity_id
_entity_poly.type
_entity_poly.pdbx_seq_one_letter_code
_entity_poly.pdbx_strand_id
1 'polypeptide(L)' 'MRDALSIEKMSIEEKIQTMEIIWDDLCKKADSISSPPWHEIVLNGRENRISNCEDVFVDWHSMKKDIENSIS' A
#
# COMPACT_ATOMS: atom_id res chain seq x y z
N MET A 1 23.61 16.97 1.73
CA MET A 1 22.80 17.49 2.85
C MET A 1 21.50 16.70 2.89
N ARG A 2 21.14 16.10 4.02
CA ARG A 2 19.76 15.69 4.25
C ARG A 2 19.07 16.92 4.83
N ASP A 3 18.39 17.67 3.97
CA ASP A 3 17.42 18.66 4.46
C ASP A 3 16.25 17.85 5.00
N ALA A 4 16.35 17.46 6.27
CA ALA A 4 15.25 16.79 6.95
C ALA A 4 14.10 17.80 6.98
N LEU A 5 13.03 17.50 6.23
CA LEU A 5 11.75 18.13 6.48
C LEU A 5 11.51 18.05 7.99
N SER A 6 11.14 19.17 8.61
CA SER A 6 10.94 19.23 10.05
C SER A 6 9.60 18.57 10.44
N ILE A 7 9.42 17.32 10.01
CA ILE A 7 8.21 16.50 10.16
C ILE A 7 7.75 16.48 11.62
N GLU A 8 8.69 16.43 12.57
CA GLU A 8 8.39 16.45 14.00
C GLU A 8 7.65 17.71 14.48
N LYS A 9 7.76 18.82 13.76
CA LYS A 9 7.07 20.08 14.09
C LYS A 9 5.70 20.23 13.42
N MET A 10 5.35 19.32 12.52
CA MET A 10 4.06 19.34 11.81
C MET A 10 2.95 18.78 12.70
N SER A 11 1.74 19.36 12.58
CA SER A 11 0.53 18.74 13.09
C SER A 11 0.26 17.40 12.39
N ILE A 12 -0.66 16.60 12.94
CA ILE A 12 -1.04 15.32 12.30
C ILE A 12 -1.62 15.58 10.90
N GLU A 13 -2.45 16.61 10.77
CA GLU A 13 -3.08 17.00 9.50
C GLU A 13 -2.02 17.43 8.47
N GLU A 14 -1.04 18.23 8.89
CA GLU A 14 0.06 18.66 8.02
C GLU A 14 0.94 17.47 7.58
N LYS A 15 1.18 16.49 8.47
CA LYS A 15 1.89 15.26 8.10
C LYS A 15 1.13 14.47 7.05
N ILE A 16 -0.17 14.29 7.24
CA ILE A 16 -1.02 13.56 6.28
C ILE A 16 -1.03 14.27 4.94
N GLN A 17 -1.26 15.60 4.91
CA GLN A 17 -1.23 16.37 3.67
C GLN A 17 0.14 16.29 2.96
N THR A 18 1.22 16.36 3.72
CA THR A 18 2.58 16.21 3.18
C THR A 18 2.77 14.83 2.56
N MET A 19 2.28 13.78 3.23
CA MET A 19 2.32 12.41 2.71
C MET A 19 1.53 12.26 1.40
N GLU A 20 0.32 12.82 1.31
CA GLU A 20 -0.51 12.81 0.10
C GLU A 20 0.17 13.55 -1.07
N ILE A 21 0.79 14.70 -0.81
CA ILE A 21 1.52 15.45 -1.84
C ILE A 21 2.72 14.66 -2.36
N ILE A 22 3.48 14.04 -1.45
CA ILE A 22 4.60 13.18 -1.81
C ILE A 22 4.10 11.99 -2.65
N TRP A 23 3.02 11.36 -2.21
CA TRP A 23 2.43 10.21 -2.89
C TRP A 23 1.98 10.57 -4.32
N ASP A 24 1.26 11.68 -4.50
CA ASP A 24 0.84 12.18 -5.82
C ASP A 24 2.04 12.47 -6.75
N ASP A 25 3.10 13.09 -6.24
CA ASP A 25 4.31 13.33 -7.05
C ASP A 25 5.02 12.04 -7.48
N LEU A 26 5.11 11.05 -6.58
CA LEU A 26 5.67 9.74 -6.90
C LEU A 26 4.84 9.01 -7.96
N CYS A 27 3.51 9.07 -7.86
CA CYS A 27 2.61 8.43 -8.83
C CYS A 27 2.78 8.97 -10.25
N LYS A 28 3.11 10.26 -10.43
CA LYS A 28 3.39 10.85 -11.77
C LYS A 28 4.56 10.21 -12.50
N LYS A 29 5.45 9.55 -11.76
CA LYS A 29 6.66 8.89 -12.29
C LYS A 29 6.63 7.38 -12.08
N ALA A 30 5.49 6.80 -11.73
CA ALA A 30 5.38 5.39 -11.39
C ALA A 30 5.95 4.47 -12.49
N ASP A 31 5.65 4.77 -13.77
CA ASP A 31 6.10 3.97 -14.92
C ASP A 31 7.62 4.01 -15.13
N SER A 32 8.31 5.00 -14.55
CA SER A 32 9.78 5.10 -14.62
C SER A 32 10.51 4.28 -13.56
N ILE A 33 9.77 3.71 -12.60
CA ILE A 33 10.32 2.94 -11.49
C ILE A 33 10.01 1.47 -11.73
N SER A 34 11.05 0.69 -12.06
CA SER A 34 10.90 -0.77 -12.14
C SER A 34 10.54 -1.33 -10.77
N SER A 35 9.54 -2.22 -10.73
CA SER A 35 9.28 -3.00 -9.53
C SER A 35 10.52 -3.82 -9.14
N PRO A 36 10.85 -3.93 -7.85
CA PRO A 36 11.93 -4.80 -7.38
C PRO A 36 11.68 -6.27 -7.76
N PRO A 37 12.73 -7.08 -8.01
CA PRO A 37 12.56 -8.49 -8.40
C PRO A 37 11.75 -9.34 -7.41
N TRP A 38 11.76 -8.99 -6.13
CA TRP A 38 10.99 -9.73 -5.12
C TRP A 38 9.47 -9.55 -5.25
N HIS A 39 8.99 -8.46 -5.90
CA HIS A 39 7.56 -8.28 -6.15
C HIS A 39 7.00 -9.43 -6.98
N GLU A 40 7.70 -9.81 -8.05
CA GLU A 40 7.29 -10.91 -8.94
C GLU A 40 7.19 -12.23 -8.18
N ILE A 41 8.18 -12.53 -7.32
CA ILE A 41 8.19 -13.75 -6.50
C ILE A 41 6.94 -13.82 -5.61
N VAL A 42 6.57 -12.70 -4.98
CA VAL A 42 5.38 -12.62 -4.12
C VAL A 42 4.09 -12.77 -4.93
N LEU A 43 3.99 -12.11 -6.09
CA LEU A 43 2.81 -12.18 -6.96
C LEU A 43 2.61 -13.60 -7.51
N ASN A 44 3.66 -14.24 -8.02
CA ASN A 44 3.61 -15.62 -8.50
C ASN A 44 3.21 -16.59 -7.38
N GLY A 45 3.71 -16.37 -6.16
CA GLY A 45 3.30 -17.15 -4.98
C GLY A 45 1.80 -17.04 -4.71
N ARG A 46 1.23 -15.83 -4.79
CA ARG A 46 -0.21 -15.59 -4.60
C ARG A 46 -1.04 -16.19 -5.73
N GLU A 47 -0.62 -16.03 -6.98
CA GLU A 47 -1.30 -16.63 -8.14
C GLU A 47 -1.37 -18.16 -8.04
N ASN A 48 -0.26 -18.80 -7.66
CA ASN A 48 -0.23 -20.25 -7.45
C ASN A 48 -1.19 -20.72 -6.34
N ARG A 49 -1.32 -19.96 -5.26
CA ARG A 49 -2.27 -20.27 -4.19
C ARG A 49 -3.71 -20.16 -4.66
N ILE A 50 -4.03 -19.14 -5.46
CA ILE A 50 -5.35 -19.00 -6.07
C ILE A 50 -5.63 -20.17 -7.04
N SER A 51 -4.67 -20.54 -7.89
CA SER A 51 -4.85 -21.67 -8.82
C SER A 51 -5.03 -23.01 -8.12
N ASN A 52 -4.44 -23.16 -6.93
CA ASN A 52 -4.57 -24.35 -6.08
C ASN A 52 -5.80 -24.30 -5.16
N CYS A 53 -6.69 -23.30 -5.31
CA CYS A 53 -7.85 -23.07 -4.44
C CYS A 53 -7.50 -22.88 -2.96
N GLU A 54 -6.27 -22.47 -2.65
CA GLU A 54 -5.80 -22.17 -1.30
C GLU A 54 -6.04 -20.70 -0.91
N ASP A 55 -6.30 -19.84 -1.89
CA ASP A 55 -6.69 -18.44 -1.75
C ASP A 55 -7.86 -18.11 -2.67
N VAL A 56 -8.61 -17.07 -2.31
CA VAL A 56 -9.71 -16.55 -3.12
C VAL A 56 -9.70 -15.03 -3.13
N PHE A 57 -10.18 -14.45 -4.23
CA PHE A 57 -10.52 -13.04 -4.24
C PHE A 57 -11.78 -12.83 -3.40
N VAL A 58 -11.72 -11.85 -2.51
CA VAL A 58 -12.84 -11.45 -1.66
C VAL A 58 -13.26 -10.03 -2.04
N ASP A 59 -14.57 -9.79 -2.01
CA ASP A 59 -15.07 -8.43 -2.16
C ASP A 59 -14.55 -7.55 -1.02
N TRP A 60 -14.06 -6.36 -1.38
CA TRP A 60 -13.43 -5.44 -0.43
C TRP A 60 -14.41 -4.97 0.66
N HIS A 61 -15.66 -4.71 0.29
CA HIS A 61 -16.66 -4.22 1.24
C HIS A 61 -17.06 -5.33 2.22
N SER A 62 -17.26 -6.55 1.71
CA SER A 62 -17.51 -7.74 2.55
C SER A 62 -16.36 -7.99 3.54
N MET A 63 -15.11 -8.03 3.04
CA MET A 63 -13.94 -8.29 3.88
C MET A 63 -13.75 -7.21 4.95
N LYS A 64 -13.96 -5.93 4.60
CA LYS A 64 -13.91 -4.83 5.57
C LYS A 64 -14.94 -5.02 6.69
N LYS A 65 -16.17 -5.39 6.34
CA LYS A 65 -17.23 -5.65 7.33
C LYS A 65 -16.88 -6.83 8.24
N ASP A 66 -16.28 -7.89 7.69
CA ASP A 66 -15.85 -9.05 8.46
C ASP A 66 -14.76 -8.66 9.48
N ILE A 67 -13.79 -7.83 9.07
CA ILE A 67 -12.78 -7.27 9.97
C ILE A 67 -13.43 -6.44 11.09
N GLU A 68 -14.32 -5.51 10.75
CA GLU A 68 -15.02 -4.66 11.72
C GLU A 68 -15.80 -5.50 12.76
N ASN A 69 -16.49 -6.55 12.31
CA ASN A 69 -17.18 -7.50 13.19
C ASN A 69 -16.22 -8.31 14.07
N SER A 70 -15.02 -8.64 13.58
CA SER A 70 -14.04 -9.44 14.33
C SER A 70 -13.33 -8.69 15.46
N ILE A 71 -13.35 -7.36 15.41
CA ILE A 71 -12.67 -6.47 16.38
C ILE A 71 -13.67 -5.92 17.43
N SER A 72 -14.98 -6.05 17.19
CA SER A 72 -16.07 -5.61 18.09
C SER A 72 -16.45 -6.69 19.09
#